data_AF-A0A5Y2PZB6-F1
#
_entry.id   AF-A0A5Y2PZB6-F1
#
_cell.length_a   1.000
_cell.length_b   1.000
_cell.length_c   1.000
_cell.angle_alpha   90.00
_cell.angle_beta   90.00
_cell.angle_gamma   90.00
#
_symmetry.space_group_name_H-M   'P 1'
#
loop_
_entity.id
_entity.type
_entity.pdbx_description
1 polymer ?
#
loop_
_entity_poly.entity_id
_entity_poly.type
_entity_poly.pdbx_seq_one_letter_code
_entity_poly.pdbx_strand_id
1 'polypeptide(L)'
;TPTSQIVGTQAVLNVLTGERYKTIAKETAGILKGEYGHTPVPVNAALQARVLDGAEAITCRPADLLKPELAELEADVRRQAQEKGIQL
;
A
#
# COMPACT_ATOMS: atom_id res chain seq x y z
N THR A 1 -8.63 10.27 4.57
CA THR A 1 -8.68 8.97 3.85
C THR A 1 -7.31 8.74 3.25
N PRO A 2 -6.75 7.52 3.26
CA PRO A 2 -7.40 6.24 2.98
C PRO A 2 -7.58 5.26 4.17
N THR A 3 -7.01 5.54 5.34
CA THR A 3 -6.89 4.57 6.45
C THR A 3 -8.22 3.99 6.96
N SER A 4 -9.30 4.77 6.96
CA SER A 4 -10.62 4.30 7.37
C SER A 4 -11.15 3.15 6.50
N GLN A 5 -10.91 3.19 5.20
CA GLN A 5 -11.31 2.13 4.28
C GLN A 5 -10.46 0.87 4.48
N ILE A 6 -9.16 1.03 4.74
CA ILE A 6 -8.24 -0.09 5.00
C ILE A 6 -8.71 -0.89 6.22
N VAL A 7 -9.00 -0.18 7.34
CA VAL A 7 -9.51 -0.81 8.57
C VAL A 7 -10.87 -1.45 8.33
N GLY A 8 -11.79 -0.74 7.68
CA GLY A 8 -13.14 -1.24 7.39
C GLY A 8 -13.11 -2.52 6.54
N THR A 9 -12.37 -2.53 5.44
CA THR A 9 -12.24 -3.69 4.56
C THR A 9 -11.60 -4.87 5.29
N GLN A 10 -10.52 -4.67 6.04
CA GLN A 10 -9.90 -5.76 6.81
C GLN A 10 -10.84 -6.31 7.89
N ALA A 11 -11.64 -5.46 8.54
CA ALA A 11 -12.63 -5.89 9.52
C ALA A 11 -13.72 -6.75 8.87
N VAL A 12 -14.23 -6.35 7.69
CA VAL A 12 -15.20 -7.14 6.92
C VAL A 12 -14.61 -8.50 6.54
N LEU A 13 -13.37 -8.55 6.04
CA LEU A 13 -12.69 -9.82 5.71
C LEU A 13 -12.57 -10.74 6.93
N ASN A 14 -12.22 -10.20 8.10
CA ASN A 14 -12.12 -10.99 9.34
C ASN A 14 -13.46 -11.64 9.72
N VAL A 15 -14.57 -10.92 9.53
CA VAL A 15 -15.92 -11.43 9.83
C VAL A 15 -16.33 -12.49 8.80
N LEU A 16 -16.22 -12.19 7.51
CA LEU A 16 -16.66 -13.10 6.44
C LEU A 16 -15.87 -14.41 6.40
N THR A 17 -14.58 -14.36 6.74
CA THR A 17 -13.73 -15.55 6.76
C THR A 17 -13.86 -16.39 8.03
N GLY A 18 -14.55 -15.87 9.07
CA GLY A 18 -14.72 -16.53 10.37
C GLY A 18 -13.47 -16.59 11.24
N GLU A 19 -12.35 -16.00 10.80
CA GLU A 19 -11.06 -16.06 11.48
C GLU A 19 -10.31 -14.74 11.28
N ARG A 20 -9.87 -14.12 12.40
CA ARG A 20 -9.22 -12.81 12.36
C ARG A 20 -7.88 -12.89 11.63
N TYR A 21 -7.73 -12.05 10.60
CA TYR A 21 -6.52 -11.93 9.79
C TYR A 21 -6.12 -13.24 9.09
N LYS A 22 -7.06 -14.15 8.84
CA LYS A 22 -6.82 -15.32 7.99
C LYS A 22 -6.19 -14.90 6.66
N THR A 23 -6.82 -13.91 6.02
CA THR A 23 -6.26 -13.15 4.90
C THR A 23 -5.96 -11.73 5.36
N ILE A 24 -4.76 -11.24 5.04
CA ILE A 24 -4.36 -9.84 5.29
C ILE A 24 -4.45 -9.09 3.96
N ALA A 25 -5.28 -8.05 3.91
CA ALA A 25 -5.42 -7.19 2.73
C ALA A 25 -4.10 -6.47 2.44
N LYS A 26 -3.84 -6.21 1.15
CA LYS A 26 -2.59 -5.59 0.67
C LYS A 26 -2.28 -4.29 1.39
N GLU A 27 -3.27 -3.42 1.55
CA GLU A 27 -3.11 -2.11 2.18
C GLU A 27 -2.90 -2.22 3.70
N THR A 28 -3.48 -3.25 4.34
CA THR A 28 -3.21 -3.53 5.77
C THR A 28 -1.78 -4.02 5.95
N ALA A 29 -1.30 -4.89 5.05
CA ALA A 29 0.09 -5.31 5.03
C ALA A 29 1.02 -4.11 4.80
N GLY A 30 0.68 -3.17 3.92
CA GLY A 30 1.46 -1.95 3.70
C GLY A 30 1.56 -1.08 4.95
N ILE A 31 0.49 -0.91 5.73
CA ILE A 31 0.56 -0.22 7.04
C ILE A 31 1.53 -0.93 7.97
N LEU A 32 1.42 -2.26 8.09
CA LEU A 32 2.30 -3.06 8.94
C LEU A 32 3.77 -3.02 8.49
N LYS A 33 4.03 -2.90 7.19
CA LYS A 33 5.38 -2.76 6.61
C LYS A 33 5.95 -1.35 6.71
N GLY A 34 5.16 -0.35 7.10
CA GLY A 34 5.58 1.06 7.15
C GLY A 34 5.48 1.81 5.81
N GLU A 35 4.85 1.21 4.79
CA GLU A 35 4.71 1.81 3.44
C GLU A 35 3.84 3.08 3.45
N TYR A 36 2.99 3.25 4.47
CA TYR A 36 2.15 4.43 4.69
C TYR A 36 2.73 5.42 5.72
N GLY A 37 3.93 5.13 6.25
CA GLY A 37 4.58 5.89 7.30
C GLY A 37 4.37 5.32 8.69
N HIS A 38 4.68 6.12 9.72
CA HIS A 38 4.65 5.69 11.11
C HIS A 38 3.24 5.73 11.70
N THR A 39 2.82 4.65 12.34
CA THR A 39 1.58 4.62 13.12
C THR A 39 1.76 5.38 14.44
N PRO A 40 0.72 6.01 15.01
CA PRO A 40 0.84 6.76 16.27
C PRO A 40 1.32 5.91 17.46
N VAL A 41 1.12 4.60 17.39
CA VAL A 41 1.56 3.61 18.37
C VAL A 41 2.11 2.38 17.63
N PRO A 42 2.94 1.55 18.27
CA PRO A 42 3.43 0.31 17.66
C PRO A 42 2.29 -0.60 17.19
N VAL A 43 2.48 -1.21 16.01
CA VAL A 43 1.54 -2.21 15.47
C VAL A 43 1.67 -3.53 16.20
N ASN A 44 0.74 -4.45 15.95
CA ASN A 44 0.84 -5.81 16.49
C ASN A 44 2.06 -6.54 15.91
N ALA A 45 3.01 -6.90 16.76
CA ALA A 45 4.29 -7.49 16.35
C ALA A 45 4.15 -8.82 15.59
N ALA A 46 3.20 -9.69 15.98
CA ALA A 46 3.00 -10.98 15.31
C ALA A 46 2.46 -10.80 13.88
N LEU A 47 1.50 -9.89 13.70
CA LEU A 47 0.98 -9.55 12.37
C LEU A 47 2.03 -8.86 11.51
N GLN A 48 2.83 -7.97 12.10
CA GLN A 48 3.92 -7.29 11.41
C GLN A 48 4.98 -8.28 10.93
N ALA A 49 5.47 -9.15 11.81
CA ALA A 49 6.44 -10.18 11.44
C ALA A 49 5.92 -11.09 10.31
N ARG A 50 4.64 -11.46 10.36
CA ARG A 50 3.99 -12.28 9.33
C ARG A 50 3.99 -11.61 7.95
N VAL A 51 3.79 -10.30 7.86
CA VAL A 51 3.78 -9.61 6.56
C VAL A 51 5.16 -9.21 6.07
N LEU A 52 6.12 -9.06 6.99
CA LEU A 52 7.50 -8.74 6.68
C LEU A 52 8.26 -9.94 6.11
N ASP A 53 7.90 -11.16 6.53
CA ASP A 53 8.51 -12.41 6.03
C ASP A 53 10.06 -12.38 6.10
N GLY A 54 10.58 -11.90 7.24
CA GLY A 54 12.02 -11.75 7.48
C GLY A 54 12.65 -10.45 6.98
N ALA A 55 11.91 -9.59 6.28
CA ALA A 55 12.37 -8.24 5.93
C ALA A 55 12.25 -7.26 7.13
N GLU A 56 12.90 -6.10 7.01
CA GLU A 56 12.74 -5.01 7.96
C GLU A 56 11.58 -4.09 7.57
N ALA A 57 10.92 -3.51 8.57
CA ALA A 57 9.90 -2.50 8.32
C ALA A 57 10.53 -1.18 7.83
N ILE A 58 9.83 -0.49 6.94
CA ILE A 58 10.19 0.85 6.49
C ILE A 58 10.03 1.83 7.67
N THR A 59 11.08 2.58 7.97
CA THR A 59 11.12 3.56 9.06
C THR A 59 11.37 5.00 8.61
N CYS A 60 11.72 5.21 7.33
CA CYS A 60 11.88 6.54 6.74
C CYS A 60 10.56 7.11 6.22
N ARG A 61 10.59 8.32 5.65
CA ARG A 61 9.45 8.88 4.93
C ARG A 61 9.27 8.09 3.63
N PRO A 62 8.11 7.46 3.35
CA PRO A 62 7.94 6.57 2.20
C PRO A 62 8.28 7.19 0.84
N ALA A 63 8.07 8.50 0.68
CA ALA A 63 8.38 9.22 -0.56
C ALA A 63 9.88 9.24 -0.89
N ASP A 64 10.77 9.03 0.08
CA ASP A 64 12.22 8.98 -0.15
C ASP A 64 12.64 7.74 -0.96
N LEU A 65 11.75 6.74 -1.06
CA LEU A 65 11.94 5.52 -1.84
C LEU A 65 11.38 5.63 -3.27
N LEU A 66 10.70 6.73 -3.61
CA LEU A 66 10.11 6.94 -4.92
C LEU A 66 11.08 7.69 -5.84
N LYS A 67 11.20 7.22 -7.10
CA LYS A 67 11.93 7.95 -8.13
C LYS A 67 11.05 9.06 -8.71
N PRO A 68 11.62 10.18 -9.21
CA PRO A 68 10.86 11.16 -9.96
C PRO A 68 10.22 10.53 -11.21
N GLU A 69 8.90 10.61 -11.34
CA GLU A 69 8.13 9.89 -12.38
C GLU A 69 7.48 10.80 -13.44
N LEU A 70 7.44 12.13 -13.22
CA LEU A 70 6.66 13.04 -14.08
C LEU A 70 7.07 12.98 -15.56
N ALA A 71 8.38 13.03 -15.86
CA ALA A 71 8.86 13.01 -17.24
C ALA A 71 8.53 11.68 -17.96
N GLU A 72 8.58 10.57 -17.23
CA GLU A 72 8.23 9.24 -17.76
C GLU A 72 6.73 9.15 -18.04
N LEU A 73 5.90 9.59 -17.09
CA LEU A 73 4.45 9.61 -17.24
C LEU A 73 3.99 10.51 -18.39
N GLU A 74 4.61 11.69 -18.58
CA GLU A 74 4.31 12.58 -19.70
C GLU A 74 4.62 11.91 -21.05
N ALA A 75 5.76 11.24 -21.17
CA ALA A 75 6.13 10.51 -22.37
C ALA A 75 5.16 9.35 -22.65
N ASP A 76 4.77 8.61 -21.61
CA ASP A 76 3.82 7.51 -21.70
C ASP A 76 2.43 7.96 -22.14
N VAL A 77 1.91 9.06 -21.58
CA VAL A 77 0.61 9.62 -21.96
C VAL A 77 0.63 10.08 -23.42
N ARG A 78 1.69 10.78 -23.85
CA ARG A 78 1.84 11.21 -25.25
C ARG A 78 1.88 10.03 -26.22
N ARG A 79 2.63 8.98 -25.89
CA ARG A 79 2.68 7.74 -26.67
C ARG A 79 1.30 7.10 -26.79
N GLN A 80 0.61 6.90 -25.67
CA GLN A 80 -0.73 6.28 -25.67
C GLN A 80 -1.76 7.10 -26.43
N ALA A 81 -1.69 8.43 -26.37
CA ALA A 81 -2.60 9.30 -27.10
C ALA A 81 -2.38 9.19 -28.63
N GLN A 82 -1.12 9.16 -29.08
CA GLN A 82 -0.78 8.94 -30.49
C GLN A 82 -1.30 7.58 -30.99
N GLU A 83 -1.07 6.50 -30.23
CA GLU A 83 -1.54 5.15 -30.57
C GLU A 83 -3.08 5.07 -30.68
N LYS A 84 -3.79 5.84 -29.86
CA LYS A 84 -5.26 5.85 -29.81
C LYS A 84 -5.91 6.94 -30.67
N GLY A 85 -5.11 7.76 -31.37
CA GLY A 85 -5.61 8.90 -32.16
C GLY A 85 -6.29 9.98 -31.32
N ILE A 86 -5.92 10.11 -30.05
CA ILE A 86 -6.45 11.12 -29.12
C ILE A 86 -5.59 12.37 -29.21
N GLN A 87 -6.21 13.54 -29.37
CA GLN A 87 -5.52 14.83 -29.32
C GLN A 87 -5.39 15.28 -27.85
N LEU A 88 -4.14 15.52 -27.41
CA LEU A 88 -3.79 16.05 -26.09
C LEU A 88 -3.69 17.57 -26.08
#